data_AF-A0A1S2KN31-F1
#
_entry.id   AF-A0A1S2KN31-F1
#
_cell.length_a   1.000
_cell.length_b   1.000
_cell.length_c   1.000
_cell.angle_alpha   90.00
_cell.angle_beta   90.00
_cell.angle_gamma   90.00
#
_symmetry.space_group_name_H-M   'P 1'
#
loop_
_entity.id
_entity.type
_entity.pdbx_description
1 polymer ?
#
loop_
_entity_poly.entity_id
_entity_poly.type
_entity_poly.pdbx_seq_one_letter_code
_entity_poly.pdbx_strand_id
1 'polypeptide(L)'
;MRLPSGRRRVLVLAATTVLALAFVAGLLAWGDLSTGSGAPTARRDPAYLKPFEEAIADLSEAPGLRYRDTAIAGITERDITVTASGSQFGRTGSGVRRHDRDVLRVGGKEFTRHRVDPAPDRPAGDGKPAAEKPGAWTVGAYDTSDILKEVLDNRPPPARLAAQLSRALAEQSGSRRHPGEPRRGLTVNGTPALGLDTSAGRLLITRHRPHRVLRLQPYDLSEMLDAWREGETPTEMPRVTTGPLAAHSSEGMDLTVIDGDAVDAMFDTLLEYTRQLKDATDQGIRFRLDGSGDVECGPRGCTATQRFRGSVTTRAKSRITGGTVTAVMNATFTIGDRSAGGCTSRRGTFPLSGSTVSGTLTCSDPGAGPVYTSVAARLKADALARSRATGRPVRYSIPFRADTLVDARALAAVEVKRLVERVERERAAVARAASGRGASAS
;
A
#
# COMPACT_ATOMS: atom_id res chain seq x y z
N MET A 1 44.64 58.25 -80.72
CA MET A 1 43.77 59.14 -79.91
C MET A 1 43.36 58.40 -78.64
N ARG A 2 43.55 59.03 -77.47
CA ARG A 2 43.24 58.59 -76.08
C ARG A 2 44.00 57.36 -75.51
N LEU A 3 45.05 57.68 -74.74
CA LEU A 3 45.48 56.97 -73.52
C LEU A 3 44.47 57.27 -72.37
N PRO A 4 44.67 56.79 -71.13
CA PRO A 4 44.86 55.43 -70.62
C PRO A 4 43.96 55.21 -69.36
N SER A 5 44.13 54.10 -68.64
CA SER A 5 43.96 53.90 -67.18
C SER A 5 43.30 52.54 -66.91
N GLY A 6 43.74 51.69 -65.99
CA GLY A 6 44.75 51.84 -64.97
C GLY A 6 44.21 51.29 -63.65
N ARG A 7 45.02 50.41 -63.00
CA ARG A 7 45.01 50.09 -61.55
C ARG A 7 43.79 49.28 -61.06
N ARG A 8 43.91 48.23 -60.23
CA ARG A 8 44.83 47.94 -59.10
C ARG A 8 44.71 46.42 -58.82
N ARG A 9 45.82 45.67 -58.70
CA ARG A 9 46.50 45.26 -57.43
C ARG A 9 45.69 44.23 -56.61
N VAL A 10 46.17 43.09 -56.12
CA VAL A 10 47.52 42.59 -55.73
C VAL A 10 47.36 41.05 -55.53
N LEU A 11 48.13 40.14 -56.15
CA LEU A 11 49.49 39.66 -55.78
C LEU A 11 49.48 39.00 -54.39
N VAL A 12 49.74 37.70 -54.20
CA VAL A 12 51.09 37.16 -53.99
C VAL A 12 50.98 35.67 -53.57
N LEU A 13 51.81 34.84 -54.24
CA LEU A 13 52.67 33.72 -53.77
C LEU A 13 52.08 32.71 -52.76
N ALA A 14 52.47 31.43 -52.70
CA ALA A 14 53.31 30.48 -53.42
C ALA A 14 53.43 29.29 -52.43
N ALA A 15 53.74 28.10 -52.91
CA ALA A 15 54.73 27.18 -52.31
C ALA A 15 54.33 25.71 -52.46
N THR A 16 55.02 25.10 -53.42
CA THR A 16 55.57 23.76 -53.41
C THR A 16 56.08 23.28 -52.02
N THR A 17 55.46 22.24 -51.46
CA THR A 17 56.06 21.27 -50.50
C THR A 17 55.10 20.09 -50.27
N VAL A 18 54.90 19.24 -51.29
CA VAL A 18 53.97 18.08 -51.23
C VAL A 18 54.69 16.72 -51.15
N LEU A 19 56.03 16.66 -51.04
CA LEU A 19 56.75 15.39 -51.19
C LEU A 19 57.63 14.95 -49.99
N ALA A 20 57.23 15.27 -48.75
CA ALA A 20 57.97 14.83 -47.54
C ALA A 20 57.10 14.38 -46.35
N LEU A 21 55.79 14.17 -46.52
CA LEU A 21 54.88 13.76 -45.43
C LEU A 21 54.19 12.40 -45.65
N ALA A 22 54.33 11.79 -46.82
CA ALA A 22 53.72 10.48 -47.11
C ALA A 22 54.61 9.26 -46.74
N PHE A 23 55.85 9.48 -46.28
CA PHE A 23 56.81 8.40 -45.99
C PHE A 23 57.12 8.18 -44.49
N VAL A 24 56.50 8.95 -43.59
CA VAL A 24 56.73 8.85 -42.13
C VAL A 24 55.53 8.29 -41.34
N ALA A 25 54.34 8.19 -41.94
CA ALA A 25 53.20 7.52 -41.28
C ALA A 25 53.14 6.00 -41.54
N GLY A 26 53.87 5.49 -42.54
CA GLY A 26 53.94 4.07 -42.89
C GLY A 26 55.00 3.25 -42.14
N LEU A 27 55.71 3.85 -41.18
CA LEU A 27 56.86 3.23 -40.49
C LEU A 27 56.79 3.27 -38.95
N LEU A 28 55.61 3.55 -38.38
CA LEU A 28 55.30 3.28 -36.96
C LEU A 28 54.43 2.03 -36.76
N ALA A 29 54.17 1.29 -37.85
CA ALA A 29 53.66 -0.07 -37.80
C ALA A 29 54.86 -1.04 -37.79
N TRP A 30 55.42 -1.28 -36.61
CA TRP A 30 56.19 -2.47 -36.18
C TRP A 30 57.28 -2.06 -35.18
N GLY A 31 56.99 -2.24 -33.90
CA GLY A 31 57.99 -2.09 -32.85
C GLY A 31 57.39 -1.74 -31.50
N ASP A 32 56.59 -2.64 -30.94
CA ASP A 32 56.60 -2.85 -29.48
C ASP A 32 56.03 -4.23 -29.15
N LEU A 33 56.94 -5.21 -29.22
CA LEU A 33 56.87 -6.44 -28.45
C LEU A 33 57.10 -6.08 -26.98
N SER A 34 56.05 -5.60 -26.32
CA SER A 34 55.96 -5.59 -24.87
C SER A 34 54.84 -6.54 -24.46
N THR A 35 55.23 -7.63 -23.82
CA THR A 35 54.40 -8.55 -23.06
C THR A 35 53.52 -7.77 -22.08
N GLY A 36 52.28 -7.53 -22.50
CA GLY A 36 51.21 -7.01 -21.67
C GLY A 36 49.94 -7.76 -22.04
N SER A 37 49.63 -8.81 -21.29
CA SER A 37 48.35 -9.52 -21.30
C SER A 37 47.23 -8.61 -20.79
N GLY A 38 46.93 -7.55 -21.53
CA GLY A 38 45.73 -6.74 -21.36
C GLY A 38 44.61 -7.35 -22.16
N ALA A 39 43.78 -8.18 -21.52
CA ALA A 39 42.50 -8.58 -22.09
C ALA A 39 41.74 -7.33 -22.57
N PRO A 40 41.09 -7.35 -23.74
CA PRO A 40 40.32 -6.20 -24.20
C PRO A 40 39.28 -5.87 -23.13
N THR A 41 39.35 -4.67 -22.58
CA THR A 41 38.30 -4.14 -21.72
C THR A 41 37.06 -4.03 -22.58
N ALA A 42 36.16 -5.01 -22.47
CA ALA A 42 34.84 -5.01 -23.10
C ALA A 42 34.04 -3.82 -22.54
N ARG A 43 34.27 -2.64 -23.11
CA ARG A 43 33.44 -1.46 -22.92
C ARG A 43 32.10 -1.81 -23.54
N ARG A 44 31.07 -1.98 -22.70
CA ARG A 44 29.74 -2.42 -23.13
C ARG A 44 29.21 -1.52 -24.25
N ASP A 45 28.54 -2.14 -25.21
CA ASP A 45 27.79 -1.41 -26.23
C ASP A 45 26.65 -0.62 -25.55
N PRO A 46 26.66 0.73 -25.61
CA PRO A 46 25.58 1.56 -25.08
C PRO A 46 24.21 1.17 -25.63
N ALA A 47 24.14 0.58 -26.83
CA ALA A 47 22.90 0.12 -27.43
C ALA A 47 22.20 -0.99 -26.61
N TYR A 48 22.95 -1.74 -25.80
CA TYR A 48 22.40 -2.83 -24.98
C TYR A 48 21.60 -2.34 -23.76
N LEU A 49 21.96 -1.19 -23.19
CA LEU A 49 21.30 -0.66 -21.99
C LEU A 49 20.03 0.13 -22.35
N LYS A 50 19.94 0.64 -23.57
CA LYS A 50 18.84 1.48 -24.03
C LYS A 50 17.43 0.89 -23.80
N PRO A 51 17.14 -0.41 -24.05
CA PRO A 51 15.84 -0.99 -23.72
C PRO A 51 15.49 -0.92 -22.23
N PHE A 52 16.48 -1.08 -21.35
CA PHE A 52 16.29 -1.00 -19.90
C PHE A 52 16.08 0.46 -19.45
N GLU A 53 16.81 1.40 -20.04
CA GLU A 53 16.61 2.83 -19.81
C GLU A 53 15.19 3.27 -20.24
N GLU A 54 14.73 2.84 -21.43
CA GLU A 54 13.38 3.09 -21.93
C GLU A 54 12.31 2.53 -20.97
N ALA A 55 12.48 1.28 -20.48
CA ALA A 55 11.56 0.66 -19.53
C ALA A 55 11.52 1.37 -18.17
N ILE A 56 12.67 1.82 -17.65
CA ILE A 56 12.78 2.53 -16.37
C ILE A 56 12.19 3.95 -16.50
N ALA A 57 12.41 4.63 -17.62
CA ALA A 57 11.83 5.95 -17.87
C ALA A 57 10.30 5.87 -17.89
N ASP A 58 9.73 4.90 -18.60
CA ASP A 58 8.28 4.68 -18.63
C ASP A 58 7.70 4.35 -17.24
N LEU A 59 8.37 3.48 -16.48
CA LEU A 59 8.00 3.18 -15.10
C LEU A 59 7.94 4.44 -14.22
N SER A 60 8.82 5.42 -14.46
CA SER A 60 8.88 6.64 -13.65
C SER A 60 7.63 7.53 -13.80
N GLU A 61 6.95 7.43 -14.95
CA GLU A 61 5.76 8.21 -15.27
C GLU A 61 4.44 7.45 -15.04
N ALA A 62 4.54 6.21 -14.57
CA ALA A 62 3.38 5.34 -14.37
C ALA A 62 2.43 5.90 -13.28
N PRO A 63 1.11 5.96 -13.56
CA PRO A 63 0.10 6.36 -12.58
C PRO A 63 0.05 5.48 -11.31
N GLY A 64 0.40 4.20 -11.46
CA GLY A 64 0.47 3.24 -10.38
C GLY A 64 1.22 1.99 -10.79
N LEU A 65 1.53 1.16 -9.80
CA LEU A 65 2.30 -0.07 -9.97
C LEU A 65 1.75 -1.13 -9.03
N ARG A 66 1.46 -2.31 -9.60
CA ARG A 66 1.08 -3.50 -8.86
C ARG A 66 2.28 -4.40 -8.68
N TYR A 67 2.47 -4.81 -7.43
CA TYR A 67 3.49 -5.72 -6.95
C TYR A 67 2.86 -7.06 -6.62
N ARG A 68 3.38 -8.15 -7.19
CA ARG A 68 3.02 -9.51 -6.79
C ARG A 68 4.26 -10.32 -6.49
N ASP A 69 4.28 -10.94 -5.32
CA ASP A 69 5.38 -11.78 -4.87
C ASP A 69 4.91 -12.80 -3.85
N THR A 70 5.76 -13.82 -3.70
CA THR A 70 5.68 -14.80 -2.64
C THR A 70 6.94 -14.66 -1.78
N ALA A 71 6.76 -14.67 -0.46
CA ALA A 71 7.88 -14.70 0.47
C ALA A 71 8.69 -15.98 0.32
N ILE A 72 9.99 -15.91 0.63
CA ILE A 72 10.88 -17.08 0.63
C ILE A 72 10.26 -18.20 1.48
N ALA A 73 10.27 -19.42 0.94
CA ALA A 73 9.62 -20.63 1.45
C ALA A 73 8.10 -20.73 1.19
N GLY A 74 7.56 -19.92 0.28
CA GLY A 74 6.18 -20.05 -0.20
C GLY A 74 5.09 -19.68 0.82
N ILE A 75 5.46 -19.10 1.97
CA ILE A 75 4.56 -19.03 3.13
C ILE A 75 3.59 -17.85 3.03
N THR A 76 3.99 -16.73 2.42
CA THR A 76 3.18 -15.51 2.37
C THR A 76 3.06 -14.98 0.96
N GLU A 77 1.84 -14.79 0.49
CA GLU A 77 1.54 -14.19 -0.82
C GLU A 77 1.06 -12.76 -0.66
N ARG A 78 1.55 -11.89 -1.53
CA ARG A 78 1.30 -10.45 -1.45
C ARG A 78 0.95 -9.94 -2.85
N ASP A 79 -0.13 -9.18 -2.91
CA ASP A 79 -0.62 -8.56 -4.15
C ASP A 79 -1.07 -7.14 -3.80
N ILE A 80 -0.17 -6.18 -4.04
CA ILE A 80 -0.29 -4.81 -3.52
C ILE A 80 -0.16 -3.83 -4.68
N THR A 81 -1.11 -2.91 -4.77
CA THR A 81 -1.08 -1.80 -5.72
C THR A 81 -0.66 -0.53 -5.01
N VAL A 82 0.23 0.24 -5.64
CA VAL A 82 0.79 1.50 -5.14
C VAL A 82 0.55 2.59 -6.18
N THR A 83 -0.03 3.72 -5.76
CA THR A 83 -0.23 4.89 -6.63
C THR A 83 1.09 5.66 -6.82
N ALA A 84 1.15 6.54 -7.82
CA ALA A 84 2.29 7.44 -8.03
C ALA A 84 2.64 8.29 -6.78
N SER A 85 1.63 8.69 -6.00
CA SER A 85 1.75 9.43 -4.73
C SER A 85 2.20 8.56 -3.55
N GLY A 86 2.13 7.23 -3.67
CA GLY A 86 2.51 6.27 -2.63
C GLY A 86 1.41 5.82 -1.69
N SER A 87 0.14 6.12 -1.98
CA SER A 87 -0.99 5.42 -1.37
C SER A 87 -0.96 3.96 -1.83
N GLN A 88 -1.26 3.02 -0.93
CA GLN A 88 -1.16 1.58 -1.22
C GLN A 88 -2.42 0.86 -0.78
N PHE A 89 -2.82 -0.17 -1.51
CA PHE A 89 -3.85 -1.11 -1.08
C PHE A 89 -3.61 -2.47 -1.71
N GLY A 90 -4.16 -3.51 -1.11
CA GLY A 90 -4.07 -4.84 -1.69
C GLY A 90 -4.32 -5.93 -0.68
N ARG A 91 -3.76 -7.10 -0.96
CA ARG A 91 -4.00 -8.32 -0.20
C ARG A 91 -2.71 -8.97 0.23
N THR A 92 -2.75 -9.56 1.42
CA THR A 92 -1.68 -10.41 1.94
C THR A 92 -2.29 -11.59 2.67
N GLY A 93 -1.58 -12.70 2.76
CA GLY A 93 -1.99 -13.82 3.60
C GLY A 93 -0.91 -14.87 3.70
N SER A 94 -0.97 -15.68 4.74
CA SER A 94 0.05 -16.70 5.04
C SER A 94 -0.55 -18.10 5.18
N GLY A 95 0.22 -19.12 4.81
CA GLY A 95 -0.15 -20.53 4.93
C GLY A 95 -1.27 -20.97 3.98
N VAL A 96 -2.19 -21.81 4.46
CA VAL A 96 -3.29 -22.37 3.64
C VAL A 96 -4.36 -21.35 3.25
N ARG A 97 -4.42 -20.20 3.94
CA ARG A 97 -5.39 -19.13 3.68
C ARG A 97 -4.69 -17.96 2.95
N ARG A 98 -4.40 -18.19 1.68
CA ARG A 98 -3.81 -17.19 0.78
C ARG A 98 -4.71 -15.95 0.72
N HIS A 99 -4.09 -14.77 0.81
CA HIS A 99 -4.79 -13.48 0.71
C HIS A 99 -6.00 -13.32 1.66
N ASP A 100 -5.88 -13.77 2.91
CA ASP A 100 -6.95 -13.68 3.91
C ASP A 100 -7.12 -12.28 4.51
N ARG A 101 -6.18 -11.36 4.24
CA ARG A 101 -6.20 -9.98 4.72
C ARG A 101 -6.17 -8.96 3.58
N ASP A 102 -6.94 -7.89 3.77
CA ASP A 102 -6.74 -6.65 3.03
C ASP A 102 -5.79 -5.74 3.82
N VAL A 103 -5.02 -4.94 3.07
CA VAL A 103 -4.12 -3.92 3.61
C VAL A 103 -4.34 -2.60 2.91
N LEU A 104 -4.11 -1.49 3.62
CA LEU A 104 -4.27 -0.14 3.12
C LEU A 104 -3.22 0.77 3.77
N ARG A 105 -2.53 1.57 2.97
CA ARG A 105 -1.73 2.72 3.40
C ARG A 105 -2.25 3.97 2.73
N VAL A 106 -2.78 4.91 3.53
CA VAL A 106 -3.30 6.18 3.02
C VAL A 106 -2.98 7.29 4.00
N GLY A 107 -2.48 8.42 3.48
CA GLY A 107 -2.07 9.56 4.31
C GLY A 107 -0.98 9.22 5.34
N GLY A 108 -0.13 8.24 5.05
CA GLY A 108 0.94 7.77 5.95
C GLY A 108 0.47 6.86 7.09
N LYS A 109 -0.81 6.49 7.14
CA LYS A 109 -1.36 5.55 8.12
C LYS A 109 -1.62 4.19 7.48
N GLU A 110 -1.43 3.13 8.26
CA GLU A 110 -1.57 1.74 7.82
C GLU A 110 -2.76 1.08 8.49
N PHE A 111 -3.53 0.34 7.71
CA PHE A 111 -4.72 -0.37 8.15
C PHE A 111 -4.73 -1.79 7.58
N THR A 112 -5.33 -2.70 8.32
CA THR A 112 -5.58 -4.07 7.87
C THR A 112 -6.94 -4.55 8.33
N ARG A 113 -7.53 -5.47 7.58
CA ARG A 113 -8.71 -6.23 7.98
C ARG A 113 -8.63 -7.66 7.47
N HIS A 114 -9.38 -8.56 8.09
CA HIS A 114 -9.66 -9.86 7.49
C HIS A 114 -10.70 -9.70 6.37
N ARG A 115 -10.50 -10.42 5.26
CA ARG A 115 -11.48 -10.45 4.15
C ARG A 115 -12.75 -11.20 4.52
N VAL A 116 -12.62 -12.17 5.41
CA VAL A 116 -13.73 -12.87 6.06
C VAL A 116 -13.51 -12.73 7.55
N ASP A 117 -14.49 -12.14 8.24
CA ASP A 117 -14.45 -11.97 9.69
C ASP A 117 -14.23 -13.33 10.37
N PRO A 118 -13.13 -13.53 11.11
CA PRO A 118 -12.88 -14.78 11.81
C PRO A 118 -13.84 -15.01 12.99
N ALA A 119 -14.53 -13.96 13.45
CA ALA A 119 -15.50 -14.02 14.54
C ALA A 119 -16.74 -13.18 14.20
N PRO A 120 -17.52 -13.58 13.19
CA PRO A 120 -18.67 -12.80 12.76
C PRO A 120 -19.70 -12.71 13.89
N ASP A 121 -20.30 -11.53 14.05
CA ASP A 121 -21.42 -11.33 14.97
C ASP A 121 -22.49 -12.39 14.72
N ARG A 122 -22.69 -13.29 15.69
CA ARG A 122 -23.75 -14.30 15.60
C ARG A 122 -25.08 -13.60 15.81
N PRO A 123 -26.02 -13.64 14.85
CA PRO A 123 -27.37 -13.17 15.11
C PRO A 123 -27.96 -14.00 16.26
N ALA A 124 -28.56 -13.32 17.24
CA ALA A 124 -29.25 -13.95 18.34
C ALA A 124 -30.50 -14.68 17.80
N GLY A 125 -30.42 -16.01 17.65
CA GLY A 125 -31.63 -16.85 17.60
C GLY A 125 -31.72 -17.92 16.51
N ASP A 126 -30.92 -17.91 15.45
CA ASP A 126 -31.37 -18.59 14.23
C ASP A 126 -30.58 -19.85 13.85
N GLY A 127 -29.44 -20.13 14.49
CA GLY A 127 -28.57 -21.27 14.15
C GLY A 127 -28.01 -21.25 12.71
N LYS A 128 -28.34 -20.23 11.90
CA LYS A 128 -27.82 -20.06 10.55
C LYS A 128 -26.37 -19.59 10.59
N PRO A 129 -25.50 -20.10 9.69
CA PRO A 129 -24.16 -19.56 9.53
C PRO A 129 -24.26 -18.05 9.29
N ALA A 130 -23.46 -17.27 10.02
CA ALA A 130 -23.35 -15.84 9.73
C ALA A 130 -22.84 -15.69 8.29
N ALA A 131 -23.46 -14.80 7.51
CA ALA A 131 -22.99 -14.51 6.16
C ALA A 131 -21.52 -14.07 6.22
N GLU A 132 -20.68 -14.58 5.32
CA GLU A 132 -19.29 -14.15 5.20
C GLU A 132 -19.26 -12.64 4.93
N LYS A 133 -18.75 -11.89 5.89
CA LYS A 133 -18.58 -10.44 5.80
C LYS A 133 -17.12 -10.10 6.05
N PRO A 134 -16.59 -9.04 5.41
CA PRO A 134 -15.28 -8.52 5.77
C PRO A 134 -15.25 -8.09 7.24
N GLY A 135 -14.13 -8.36 7.91
CA GLY A 135 -13.89 -7.82 9.24
C GLY A 135 -13.70 -6.30 9.23
N ALA A 136 -13.76 -5.69 10.41
CA ALA A 136 -13.52 -4.26 10.56
C ALA A 136 -12.07 -3.89 10.19
N TRP A 137 -11.88 -2.70 9.62
CA TRP A 137 -10.56 -2.09 9.46
C TRP A 137 -9.94 -1.80 10.82
N THR A 138 -8.66 -2.09 10.96
CA THR A 138 -7.94 -1.89 12.23
C THR A 138 -6.58 -1.23 12.01
N VAL A 139 -6.15 -0.41 12.97
CA VAL A 139 -4.79 0.08 13.08
C VAL A 139 -4.09 -0.58 14.27
N GLY A 140 -2.77 -0.80 14.15
CA GLY A 140 -1.96 -1.29 15.27
C GLY A 140 -2.27 -2.71 15.71
N ALA A 141 -2.83 -3.53 14.82
CA ALA A 141 -3.16 -4.91 15.09
C ALA A 141 -1.89 -5.78 15.23
N TYR A 142 -1.59 -6.18 16.47
CA TYR A 142 -0.62 -7.18 16.92
C TYR A 142 0.88 -6.93 16.62
N ASP A 143 1.74 -7.79 17.18
CA ASP A 143 3.19 -7.90 16.91
C ASP A 143 3.52 -8.14 15.42
N THR A 144 2.50 -8.25 14.58
CA THR A 144 2.52 -8.19 13.12
C THR A 144 2.64 -6.77 12.54
N SER A 145 2.70 -5.70 13.36
CA SER A 145 2.94 -4.34 12.84
C SER A 145 4.22 -4.27 12.01
N ASP A 146 5.23 -5.04 12.40
CA ASP A 146 6.50 -5.11 11.69
C ASP A 146 6.34 -5.87 10.37
N ILE A 147 5.49 -6.91 10.33
CA ILE A 147 5.16 -7.67 9.11
C ILE A 147 4.32 -6.80 8.16
N LEU A 148 3.29 -6.10 8.63
CA LEU A 148 2.49 -5.20 7.79
C LEU A 148 3.35 -4.06 7.24
N LYS A 149 4.21 -3.49 8.10
CA LYS A 149 5.17 -2.47 7.71
C LYS A 149 6.15 -2.99 6.66
N GLU A 150 6.70 -4.19 6.83
CA GLU A 150 7.55 -4.86 5.84
C GLU A 150 6.80 -5.08 4.50
N VAL A 151 5.55 -5.54 4.57
CA VAL A 151 4.69 -5.76 3.39
C VAL A 151 4.43 -4.45 2.64
N LEU A 152 4.40 -3.30 3.31
CA LEU A 152 4.07 -2.04 2.63
C LEU A 152 5.32 -1.19 2.31
N ASP A 153 6.40 -1.28 3.10
CA ASP A 153 7.62 -0.49 2.91
C ASP A 153 8.48 -0.95 1.74
N ASN A 154 8.49 -2.24 1.44
CA ASN A 154 9.27 -2.82 0.34
C ASN A 154 8.60 -2.63 -1.04
N ARG A 155 7.61 -1.74 -1.15
CA ARG A 155 6.83 -1.48 -2.37
C ARG A 155 6.80 0.02 -2.66
N PRO A 156 7.92 0.58 -3.17
CA PRO A 156 8.02 2.00 -3.42
C PRO A 156 7.03 2.46 -4.51
N PRO A 157 6.69 3.76 -4.56
CA PRO A 157 5.95 4.30 -5.70
C PRO A 157 6.75 4.18 -7.01
N PRO A 158 6.09 4.17 -8.19
CA PRO A 158 6.73 3.98 -9.49
C PRO A 158 7.98 4.85 -9.73
N ALA A 159 7.88 6.17 -9.54
CA ALA A 159 9.01 7.09 -9.70
C ALA A 159 10.19 6.80 -8.77
N ARG A 160 9.91 6.37 -7.53
CA ARG A 160 10.95 6.01 -6.55
C ARG A 160 11.63 4.70 -6.93
N LEU A 161 10.86 3.72 -7.41
CA LEU A 161 11.43 2.47 -7.93
C LEU A 161 12.31 2.75 -9.16
N ALA A 162 11.81 3.53 -10.11
CA ALA A 162 12.56 3.89 -11.31
C ALA A 162 13.89 4.58 -10.98
N ALA A 163 13.90 5.51 -10.01
CA ALA A 163 15.14 6.14 -9.55
C ALA A 163 16.11 5.15 -8.88
N GLN A 164 15.61 4.14 -8.16
CA GLN A 164 16.45 3.08 -7.59
C GLN A 164 17.06 2.20 -8.69
N LEU A 165 16.24 1.79 -9.67
CA LEU A 165 16.71 0.95 -10.78
C LEU A 165 17.67 1.69 -11.71
N SER A 166 17.45 2.99 -11.95
CA SER A 166 18.36 3.82 -12.74
C SER A 166 19.75 3.91 -12.09
N ARG A 167 19.82 4.06 -10.75
CA ARG A 167 21.11 4.01 -10.03
C ARG A 167 21.78 2.65 -10.13
N ALA A 168 21.02 1.56 -9.92
CA ALA A 168 21.55 0.21 -10.05
C ALA A 168 22.06 -0.10 -11.46
N LEU A 169 21.40 0.45 -12.49
CA LEU A 169 21.83 0.35 -13.89
C LEU A 169 23.13 1.13 -14.15
N ALA A 170 23.25 2.35 -13.60
CA ALA A 170 24.45 3.17 -13.74
C ALA A 170 25.68 2.56 -13.05
N GLU A 171 25.51 1.98 -11.86
CA GLU A 171 26.56 1.23 -11.15
C GLU A 171 27.04 0.04 -11.97
N GLN A 172 26.11 -0.66 -12.63
CA GLN A 172 26.45 -1.77 -13.49
C GLN A 172 27.36 -1.29 -14.63
N SER A 173 27.04 -0.18 -15.30
CA SER A 173 27.83 0.42 -16.40
C SER A 173 29.29 0.73 -16.04
N GLY A 174 29.60 0.95 -14.76
CA GLY A 174 30.96 1.18 -14.26
C GLY A 174 31.72 -0.10 -13.86
N SER A 175 31.05 -1.25 -13.75
CA SER A 175 31.65 -2.50 -13.27
C SER A 175 32.34 -3.29 -14.38
N ARG A 176 33.58 -3.74 -14.13
CA ARG A 176 34.39 -4.63 -15.01
C ARG A 176 33.83 -6.06 -15.13
N ARG A 177 32.75 -6.38 -14.42
CA ARG A 177 32.10 -7.69 -14.51
C ARG A 177 31.51 -7.88 -15.91
N HIS A 178 31.91 -8.97 -16.56
CA HIS A 178 31.19 -9.49 -17.72
C HIS A 178 29.72 -9.66 -17.29
N PRO A 179 28.76 -8.93 -17.88
CA PRO A 179 27.39 -9.40 -17.81
C PRO A 179 27.39 -10.74 -18.55
N GLY A 180 26.80 -11.78 -17.95
CA GLY A 180 26.42 -12.94 -18.75
C GLY A 180 25.65 -12.46 -19.97
N GLU A 181 25.90 -13.06 -21.13
CA GLU A 181 25.11 -12.77 -22.34
C GLU A 181 23.61 -12.76 -21.98
N PRO A 182 22.78 -11.94 -22.66
CA PRO A 182 21.35 -11.92 -22.40
C PRO A 182 20.82 -13.35 -22.49
N ARG A 183 20.42 -13.91 -21.36
CA ARG A 183 19.97 -15.30 -21.31
C ARG A 183 18.77 -15.44 -22.25
N ARG A 184 18.97 -16.20 -23.32
CA ARG A 184 17.93 -16.47 -24.31
C ARG A 184 16.89 -17.38 -23.65
N GLY A 185 15.60 -17.06 -23.83
CA GLY A 185 14.48 -17.89 -23.35
C GLY A 185 13.87 -17.47 -22.01
N LEU A 186 14.28 -16.34 -21.42
CA LEU A 186 13.60 -15.81 -20.23
C LEU A 186 12.15 -15.43 -20.57
N THR A 187 11.22 -15.89 -19.74
CA THR A 187 9.81 -15.49 -19.79
C THR A 187 9.31 -15.13 -18.40
N VAL A 188 8.43 -14.13 -18.31
CA VAL A 188 7.70 -13.78 -17.09
C VAL A 188 6.21 -13.94 -17.39
N ASN A 189 5.57 -14.90 -16.73
CA ASN A 189 4.14 -15.20 -16.96
C ASN A 189 3.81 -15.38 -18.46
N GLY A 190 4.67 -16.10 -19.20
CA GLY A 190 4.53 -16.33 -20.64
C GLY A 190 5.00 -15.18 -21.55
N THR A 191 5.38 -14.02 -20.99
CA THR A 191 5.88 -12.86 -21.76
C THR A 191 7.39 -12.97 -21.98
N PRO A 192 7.90 -12.93 -23.23
CA PRO A 192 9.33 -12.93 -23.50
C PRO A 192 10.04 -11.73 -22.89
N ALA A 193 11.15 -11.99 -22.21
CA ALA A 193 11.89 -10.98 -21.45
C ALA A 193 13.36 -10.86 -21.84
N LEU A 194 13.92 -9.65 -21.67
CA LEU A 194 15.35 -9.40 -21.58
C LEU A 194 15.73 -9.28 -20.11
N GLY A 195 16.90 -9.81 -19.72
CA GLY A 195 17.37 -9.80 -18.35
C GLY A 195 18.73 -9.14 -18.20
N LEU A 196 18.89 -8.36 -17.14
CA LEU A 196 20.14 -7.73 -16.75
C LEU A 196 20.35 -7.79 -15.24
N ASP A 197 21.50 -8.29 -14.82
CA ASP A 197 21.90 -8.33 -13.40
C ASP A 197 22.34 -6.94 -12.91
N THR A 198 21.83 -6.51 -11.76
CA THR A 198 22.07 -5.18 -11.15
C THR A 198 22.20 -5.27 -9.63
N SER A 199 22.65 -4.21 -8.94
CA SER A 199 22.67 -4.21 -7.45
C SER A 199 21.28 -4.39 -6.80
N ALA A 200 20.19 -4.19 -7.56
CA ALA A 200 18.81 -4.41 -7.14
C ALA A 200 18.28 -5.83 -7.43
N GLY A 201 19.12 -6.73 -7.95
CA GLY A 201 18.76 -8.04 -8.46
C GLY A 201 18.72 -8.07 -10.00
N ARG A 202 18.22 -9.17 -10.56
CA ARG A 202 18.04 -9.33 -12.01
C ARG A 202 16.78 -8.58 -12.45
N LEU A 203 16.96 -7.52 -13.22
CA LEU A 203 15.89 -6.74 -13.83
C LEU A 203 15.43 -7.41 -15.12
N LEU A 204 14.16 -7.79 -15.17
CA LEU A 204 13.52 -8.35 -16.36
C LEU A 204 12.57 -7.32 -16.99
N ILE A 205 12.72 -7.09 -18.29
CA ILE A 205 11.87 -6.19 -19.09
C ILE A 205 11.28 -6.94 -20.29
N THR A 206 10.20 -6.42 -20.90
CA THR A 206 9.69 -6.97 -22.16
C THR A 206 10.75 -6.95 -23.26
N ARG A 207 10.84 -8.05 -24.00
CA ARG A 207 11.82 -8.19 -25.10
C ARG A 207 11.55 -7.28 -26.27
N HIS A 208 10.27 -7.07 -26.58
CA HIS A 208 9.84 -6.23 -27.69
C HIS A 208 9.25 -4.94 -27.17
N ARG A 209 9.29 -3.89 -28.01
CA ARG A 209 8.66 -2.62 -27.70
C ARG A 209 7.13 -2.78 -27.57
N PRO A 210 6.46 -2.00 -26.70
CA PRO A 210 7.05 -1.06 -25.74
C PRO A 210 7.82 -1.79 -24.62
N HIS A 211 9.02 -1.30 -24.29
CA HIS A 211 9.82 -1.88 -23.21
C HIS A 211 9.19 -1.52 -21.86
N ARG A 212 8.84 -2.54 -21.07
CA ARG A 212 8.16 -2.42 -19.78
C ARG A 212 8.88 -3.28 -18.76
N VAL A 213 9.02 -2.79 -17.53
CA VAL A 213 9.54 -3.60 -16.42
C VAL A 213 8.53 -4.70 -16.07
N LEU A 214 9.00 -5.94 -16.00
CA LEU A 214 8.17 -7.12 -15.75
C LEU A 214 8.39 -7.74 -14.37
N ARG A 215 9.65 -7.87 -13.95
CA ARG A 215 10.00 -8.56 -12.69
C ARG A 215 11.37 -8.12 -12.18
N LEU A 216 11.50 -8.07 -10.86
CA LEU A 216 12.78 -8.11 -10.17
C LEU A 216 12.98 -9.51 -9.60
N GLN A 217 14.10 -10.14 -9.91
CA GLN A 217 14.44 -11.47 -9.40
C GLN A 217 15.64 -11.42 -8.46
N PRO A 218 15.62 -12.16 -7.34
CA PRO A 218 16.84 -12.42 -6.59
C PRO A 218 17.81 -13.25 -7.45
N TYR A 219 19.08 -13.26 -7.07
CA TYR A 219 20.06 -14.15 -7.68
C TYR A 219 19.77 -15.60 -7.29
N ASP A 220 19.75 -16.50 -8.26
CA ASP A 220 19.47 -17.90 -8.01
C ASP A 220 20.72 -18.61 -7.45
N LEU A 221 20.53 -19.29 -6.31
CA LEU A 221 21.55 -20.13 -5.69
C LEU A 221 21.87 -21.35 -6.56
N SER A 222 20.90 -21.92 -7.29
CA SER A 222 21.19 -23.05 -8.20
C SER A 222 22.12 -22.64 -9.34
N GLU A 223 21.84 -21.51 -9.99
CA GLU A 223 22.70 -20.98 -11.06
C GLU A 223 24.14 -20.76 -10.56
N MET A 224 24.30 -20.30 -9.31
CA MET A 224 25.61 -20.12 -8.70
C MET A 224 26.30 -21.46 -8.37
N LEU A 225 25.56 -22.45 -7.90
CA LEU A 225 26.07 -23.80 -7.63
C LEU A 225 26.48 -24.52 -8.91
N ASP A 226 25.75 -24.31 -10.01
CA ASP A 226 26.09 -24.87 -11.31
C ASP A 226 27.36 -24.23 -11.88
N ALA A 227 27.51 -22.90 -11.77
CA ALA A 227 28.77 -22.21 -12.13
C ALA A 227 29.98 -22.75 -11.34
N TRP A 228 29.80 -23.03 -10.04
CA TRP A 228 30.83 -23.66 -9.21
C TRP A 228 31.16 -25.09 -9.66
N ARG A 229 30.15 -25.88 -10.07
CA ARG A 229 30.34 -27.24 -10.61
C ARG A 229 31.04 -27.23 -11.96
N GLU A 230 30.82 -26.18 -12.75
CA GLU A 230 31.46 -25.95 -14.04
C GLU A 230 32.89 -25.38 -13.91
N GLY A 231 33.38 -25.19 -12.68
CA GLY A 231 34.76 -24.76 -12.41
C GLY A 231 34.97 -23.25 -12.46
N GLU A 232 33.91 -22.46 -12.60
CA GLU A 232 33.98 -21.02 -12.36
C GLU A 232 34.08 -20.76 -10.85
N THR A 233 35.09 -20.00 -10.41
CA THR A 233 35.20 -19.52 -9.03
C THR A 233 34.88 -18.03 -8.96
N PRO A 234 33.60 -17.64 -8.81
CA PRO A 234 33.23 -16.26 -8.56
C PRO A 234 33.97 -15.73 -7.33
N THR A 235 34.75 -14.67 -7.48
CA THR A 235 35.53 -14.06 -6.39
C THR A 235 34.64 -13.35 -5.37
N GLU A 236 33.40 -13.01 -5.75
CA GLU A 236 32.35 -12.49 -4.89
C GLU A 236 30.98 -13.05 -5.30
N MET A 237 30.19 -13.48 -4.31
CA MET A 237 28.80 -13.87 -4.56
C MET A 237 27.97 -12.63 -4.92
N PRO A 238 27.20 -12.64 -6.02
CA PRO A 238 26.27 -11.56 -6.32
C PRO A 238 25.21 -11.48 -5.21
N ARG A 239 25.08 -10.30 -4.62
CA ARG A 239 24.11 -10.01 -3.55
C ARG A 239 23.22 -8.87 -3.98
N VAL A 240 21.95 -8.95 -3.62
CA VAL A 240 21.04 -7.81 -3.73
C VAL A 240 21.35 -6.86 -2.59
N THR A 241 21.84 -5.66 -2.92
CA THR A 241 22.24 -4.65 -1.94
C THR A 241 21.34 -3.42 -1.97
N THR A 242 20.52 -3.26 -3.01
CA THR A 242 19.61 -2.13 -3.18
C THR A 242 18.20 -2.57 -3.56
N GLY A 243 17.24 -1.66 -3.45
CA GLY A 243 15.87 -1.87 -3.95
C GLY A 243 14.98 -2.78 -3.08
N PRO A 244 13.80 -3.13 -3.58
CA PRO A 244 12.76 -3.82 -2.80
C PRO A 244 13.11 -5.27 -2.43
N LEU A 245 14.06 -5.89 -3.12
CA LEU A 245 14.54 -7.25 -2.82
C LEU A 245 15.67 -7.29 -1.78
N ALA A 246 16.23 -6.14 -1.38
CA ALA A 246 17.35 -6.09 -0.43
C ALA A 246 16.99 -6.62 0.97
N ALA A 247 15.69 -6.68 1.32
CA ALA A 247 15.23 -7.30 2.56
C ALA A 247 15.24 -8.84 2.52
N HIS A 248 15.59 -9.47 1.39
CA HIS A 248 15.65 -10.92 1.22
C HIS A 248 14.35 -11.65 1.59
N SER A 249 13.20 -10.99 1.40
CA SER A 249 11.90 -11.51 1.85
C SER A 249 10.96 -11.95 0.74
N SER A 250 11.49 -12.18 -0.48
CA SER A 250 10.74 -12.52 -1.69
C SER A 250 11.52 -13.45 -2.62
N GLU A 251 10.83 -14.40 -3.25
CA GLU A 251 11.33 -15.28 -4.33
C GLU A 251 11.38 -14.58 -5.71
N GLY A 252 11.15 -13.27 -5.71
CA GLY A 252 11.02 -12.44 -6.89
C GLY A 252 9.67 -11.73 -6.92
N MET A 253 9.69 -10.57 -7.54
CA MET A 253 8.64 -9.58 -7.46
C MET A 253 8.20 -9.20 -8.86
N ASP A 254 7.02 -9.68 -9.25
CA ASP A 254 6.36 -9.31 -10.49
C ASP A 254 5.83 -7.88 -10.39
N LEU A 255 6.00 -7.14 -11.47
CA LEU A 255 5.70 -5.73 -11.60
C LEU A 255 4.72 -5.53 -12.75
N THR A 256 3.58 -4.90 -12.48
CA THR A 256 2.59 -4.56 -13.50
C THR A 256 2.24 -3.09 -13.40
N VAL A 257 2.63 -2.32 -14.41
CA VAL A 257 2.25 -0.91 -14.53
C VAL A 257 0.72 -0.81 -14.64
N ILE A 258 0.14 0.14 -13.92
CA ILE A 258 -1.29 0.47 -13.99
C ILE A 258 -1.47 1.67 -14.93
N ASP A 259 -2.07 1.45 -16.08
CA ASP A 259 -2.36 2.44 -17.11
C ASP A 259 -3.80 2.32 -17.65
N GLY A 260 -4.21 3.27 -18.50
CA GLY A 260 -5.55 3.31 -19.11
C GLY A 260 -6.69 3.19 -18.10
N ASP A 261 -7.69 2.38 -18.42
CA ASP A 261 -8.90 2.16 -17.62
C ASP A 261 -8.61 1.55 -16.23
N ALA A 262 -7.46 0.85 -16.08
CA ALA A 262 -7.08 0.27 -14.79
C ALA A 262 -6.73 1.34 -13.74
N VAL A 263 -6.40 2.56 -14.17
CA VAL A 263 -6.15 3.70 -13.27
C VAL A 263 -7.40 4.09 -12.49
N ASP A 264 -8.55 4.13 -13.16
CA ASP A 264 -9.81 4.49 -12.51
C ASP A 264 -10.23 3.42 -11.50
N ALA A 265 -10.14 2.14 -11.87
CA ALA A 265 -10.42 1.02 -10.97
C ALA A 265 -9.49 1.02 -9.72
N MET A 266 -8.22 1.40 -9.91
CA MET A 266 -7.26 1.56 -8.82
C MET A 266 -7.72 2.64 -7.83
N PHE A 267 -8.10 3.82 -8.32
CA PHE A 267 -8.58 4.90 -7.45
C PHE A 267 -9.95 4.63 -6.84
N ASP A 268 -10.86 3.97 -7.55
CA ASP A 268 -12.17 3.58 -7.02
C ASP A 268 -12.02 2.63 -5.85
N THR A 269 -11.14 1.63 -5.96
CA THR A 269 -10.84 0.69 -4.87
C THR A 269 -10.22 1.42 -3.67
N LEU A 270 -9.23 2.28 -3.90
CA LEU A 270 -8.58 3.06 -2.85
C LEU A 270 -9.59 3.97 -2.13
N LEU A 271 -10.50 4.59 -2.87
CA LEU A 271 -11.56 5.46 -2.35
C LEU A 271 -12.60 4.69 -1.54
N GLU A 272 -13.00 3.52 -2.03
CA GLU A 272 -13.90 2.60 -1.31
C GLU A 272 -13.30 2.21 0.05
N TYR A 273 -12.07 1.70 0.05
CA TYR A 273 -11.37 1.29 1.26
C TYR A 273 -11.20 2.47 2.23
N THR A 274 -10.83 3.64 1.71
CA THR A 274 -10.67 4.85 2.53
C THR A 274 -11.99 5.31 3.17
N ARG A 275 -13.12 5.23 2.46
CA ARG A 275 -14.45 5.56 3.02
C ARG A 275 -14.86 4.62 4.13
N GLN A 276 -14.50 3.34 4.04
CA GLN A 276 -14.78 2.33 5.07
C GLN A 276 -13.97 2.56 6.35
N LEU A 277 -12.87 3.33 6.30
CA LEU A 277 -12.10 3.71 7.49
C LEU A 277 -12.87 4.57 8.50
N LYS A 278 -14.06 5.05 8.13
CA LYS A 278 -14.98 5.66 9.10
C LYS A 278 -15.19 4.74 10.29
N ASP A 279 -15.26 3.44 10.11
CA ASP A 279 -15.55 2.51 11.20
C ASP A 279 -14.28 1.81 11.73
N ALA A 280 -13.09 2.22 11.27
CA ALA A 280 -11.84 1.60 11.67
C ALA A 280 -11.56 1.74 13.17
N THR A 281 -11.04 0.68 13.79
CA THR A 281 -10.73 0.63 15.23
C THR A 281 -9.23 0.63 15.52
N ASP A 282 -8.82 1.10 16.70
CA ASP A 282 -7.42 1.02 17.17
C ASP A 282 -7.26 -0.12 18.18
N GLN A 283 -6.55 -1.18 17.80
CA GLN A 283 -6.34 -2.34 18.67
C GLN A 283 -5.34 -2.09 19.80
N GLY A 284 -4.57 -1.00 19.73
CA GLY A 284 -3.67 -0.58 20.79
C GLY A 284 -4.36 0.24 21.89
N ILE A 285 -5.68 0.46 21.79
CA ILE A 285 -6.52 1.14 22.77
C ILE A 285 -7.61 0.17 23.23
N ARG A 286 -7.68 -0.09 24.54
CA ARG A 286 -8.74 -0.93 25.13
C ARG A 286 -9.59 -0.11 26.06
N PHE A 287 -10.89 -0.09 25.80
CA PHE A 287 -11.87 0.50 26.70
C PHE A 287 -12.49 -0.54 27.62
N ARG A 288 -12.78 -0.13 28.85
CA ARG A 288 -13.57 -0.84 29.83
C ARG A 288 -14.66 0.10 30.31
N LEU A 289 -15.83 -0.46 30.56
CA LEU A 289 -16.94 0.28 31.14
C LEU A 289 -16.63 0.54 32.62
N ASP A 290 -16.85 1.77 33.08
CA ASP A 290 -16.61 2.18 34.47
C ASP A 290 -17.95 2.12 35.22
N GLY A 291 -18.35 0.90 35.62
CA GLY A 291 -19.62 0.62 36.31
C GLY A 291 -20.82 0.32 35.39
N SER A 292 -21.98 0.06 36.01
CA SER A 292 -23.26 -0.06 35.31
C SER A 292 -23.68 1.33 34.81
N GLY A 293 -23.76 1.52 33.49
CA GLY A 293 -24.24 2.79 32.92
C GLY A 293 -25.69 3.09 33.27
N ASP A 294 -26.11 4.32 32.97
CA ASP A 294 -27.48 4.80 33.16
C ASP A 294 -28.30 4.49 31.89
N VAL A 295 -29.45 3.83 32.07
CA VAL A 295 -30.42 3.59 31.00
C VAL A 295 -31.78 4.12 31.40
N GLU A 296 -32.40 4.88 30.52
CA GLU A 296 -33.74 5.42 30.71
C GLU A 296 -34.60 5.05 29.50
N CYS A 297 -35.70 4.35 29.72
CA CYS A 297 -36.67 4.02 28.69
C CYS A 297 -38.06 4.58 29.03
N GLY A 298 -38.72 5.14 28.03
CA GLY A 298 -40.06 5.68 28.15
C GLY A 298 -40.81 5.70 26.81
N PRO A 299 -42.02 6.29 26.77
CA PRO A 299 -42.80 6.37 25.54
C PRO A 299 -42.11 7.09 24.38
N ARG A 300 -41.10 7.92 24.68
CA ARG A 300 -40.30 8.66 23.70
C ARG A 300 -39.07 7.90 23.18
N GLY A 301 -38.79 6.71 23.70
CA GLY A 301 -37.58 5.93 23.36
C GLY A 301 -36.74 5.56 24.56
N CYS A 302 -35.57 4.99 24.27
CA CYS A 302 -34.55 4.66 25.26
C CYS A 302 -33.31 5.53 25.08
N THR A 303 -32.64 5.88 26.17
CA THR A 303 -31.35 6.56 26.19
C THR A 303 -30.39 5.79 27.07
N ALA A 304 -29.19 5.52 26.57
CA ALA A 304 -28.09 4.95 27.33
C ALA A 304 -27.00 6.00 27.52
N THR A 305 -26.47 6.10 28.74
CA THR A 305 -25.30 6.90 29.10
C THR A 305 -24.29 5.99 29.79
N GLN A 306 -23.08 5.93 29.26
CA GLN A 306 -22.03 5.04 29.78
C GLN A 306 -20.75 5.82 30.03
N ARG A 307 -20.21 5.66 31.24
CA ARG A 307 -18.86 6.05 31.57
C ARG A 307 -17.89 4.94 31.18
N PHE A 308 -16.74 5.33 30.64
CA PHE A 308 -15.69 4.39 30.28
C PHE A 308 -14.33 4.89 30.73
N ARG A 309 -13.43 3.93 30.92
CA ARG A 309 -11.99 4.15 31.11
C ARG A 309 -11.23 3.25 30.15
N GLY A 310 -10.23 3.80 29.50
CA GLY A 310 -9.37 3.09 28.57
C GLY A 310 -7.91 3.16 28.94
N SER A 311 -7.18 2.14 28.50
CA SER A 311 -5.73 2.13 28.50
C SER A 311 -5.19 2.15 27.08
N VAL A 312 -4.08 2.87 26.90
CA VAL A 312 -3.39 3.05 25.62
C VAL A 312 -2.01 2.45 25.72
N THR A 313 -1.70 1.52 24.81
CA THR A 313 -0.37 0.91 24.70
C THR A 313 0.68 1.94 24.28
N THR A 314 1.95 1.74 24.62
CA THR A 314 3.06 2.63 24.21
C THR A 314 3.13 2.80 22.70
N ARG A 315 2.93 1.72 21.92
CA ARG A 315 2.88 1.76 20.45
C ARG A 315 1.70 2.58 19.92
N ALA A 316 0.53 2.52 20.54
CA ALA A 316 -0.59 3.39 20.15
C ALA A 316 -0.30 4.84 20.51
N LYS A 317 0.27 5.09 21.69
CA LYS A 317 0.64 6.43 22.13
C LYS A 317 1.60 7.13 21.18
N SER A 318 2.58 6.43 20.60
CA SER A 318 3.51 7.03 19.63
C SER A 318 2.83 7.43 18.30
N ARG A 319 1.67 6.86 17.97
CA ARG A 319 0.89 7.19 16.76
C ARG A 319 -0.18 8.25 16.99
N ILE A 320 -0.61 8.46 18.24
CA ILE A 320 -1.63 9.45 18.59
C ILE A 320 -1.01 10.84 18.51
N THR A 321 -1.35 11.55 17.44
CA THR A 321 -0.97 12.95 17.25
C THR A 321 -2.05 13.85 17.84
N GLY A 322 -1.67 14.81 18.67
CA GLY A 322 -2.61 15.74 19.32
C GLY A 322 -3.21 15.27 20.64
N GLY A 323 -2.73 14.15 21.21
CA GLY A 323 -3.04 13.76 22.59
C GLY A 323 -4.52 13.47 22.86
N THR A 324 -5.28 13.04 21.85
CA THR A 324 -6.70 12.71 21.99
C THR A 324 -7.03 11.36 21.36
N VAL A 325 -8.06 10.70 21.89
CA VAL A 325 -8.59 9.43 21.41
C VAL A 325 -10.04 9.62 21.01
N THR A 326 -10.44 9.01 19.89
CA THR A 326 -11.84 9.01 19.45
C THR A 326 -12.54 7.73 19.94
N ALA A 327 -13.72 7.87 20.54
CA ALA A 327 -14.53 6.73 20.98
C ALA A 327 -15.97 6.84 20.47
N VAL A 328 -16.60 5.67 20.28
CA VAL A 328 -18.02 5.52 19.93
C VAL A 328 -18.62 4.44 20.80
N MET A 329 -19.84 4.65 21.27
CA MET A 329 -20.61 3.68 22.01
C MET A 329 -21.72 3.12 21.12
N ASN A 330 -21.91 1.81 21.13
CA ASN A 330 -23.11 1.14 20.64
C ASN A 330 -23.90 0.62 21.84
N ALA A 331 -25.22 0.77 21.81
CA ALA A 331 -26.13 0.25 22.82
C ALA A 331 -27.24 -0.53 22.14
N THR A 332 -27.59 -1.70 22.68
CA THR A 332 -28.78 -2.45 22.29
C THR A 332 -29.75 -2.53 23.47
N PHE A 333 -31.02 -2.25 23.22
CA PHE A 333 -32.03 -2.12 24.27
C PHE A 333 -32.95 -3.35 24.32
N THR A 334 -33.29 -3.76 25.54
CA THR A 334 -34.34 -4.75 25.79
C THR A 334 -35.34 -4.15 26.79
N ILE A 335 -36.65 -4.27 26.50
CA ILE A 335 -37.74 -3.82 27.39
C ILE A 335 -38.67 -5.01 27.63
N GLY A 336 -38.84 -5.42 28.89
CA GLY A 336 -39.38 -6.74 29.19
C GLY A 336 -38.46 -7.81 28.59
N ASP A 337 -39.07 -8.74 27.86
CA ASP A 337 -38.38 -9.78 27.11
C ASP A 337 -38.30 -9.47 25.60
N ARG A 338 -38.50 -8.21 25.21
CA ARG A 338 -38.53 -7.79 23.80
C ARG A 338 -37.31 -6.95 23.47
N SER A 339 -36.65 -7.27 22.35
CA SER A 339 -35.69 -6.37 21.72
C SER A 339 -36.40 -5.05 21.36
N ALA A 340 -35.78 -3.94 21.75
CA ALA A 340 -36.32 -2.60 21.59
C ALA A 340 -35.45 -1.72 20.68
N GLY A 341 -34.58 -2.32 19.86
CA GLY A 341 -33.69 -1.61 18.96
C GLY A 341 -32.32 -1.30 19.57
N GLY A 342 -31.68 -0.24 19.10
CA GLY A 342 -30.32 0.12 19.49
C GLY A 342 -29.89 1.48 18.94
N CYS A 343 -28.84 2.04 19.51
CA CYS A 343 -28.27 3.32 19.10
C CYS A 343 -26.75 3.30 19.05
N THR A 344 -26.21 4.21 18.25
CA THR A 344 -24.78 4.51 18.19
C THR A 344 -24.58 5.97 18.61
N SER A 345 -23.67 6.21 19.55
CA SER A 345 -23.33 7.57 19.96
C SER A 345 -22.64 8.32 18.83
N ARG A 346 -22.68 9.66 18.89
CA ARG A 346 -21.74 10.46 18.11
C ARG A 346 -20.31 10.11 18.53
N ARG A 347 -19.35 10.33 17.62
CA ARG A 347 -17.92 10.23 17.94
C ARG A 347 -17.56 11.29 18.98
N GLY A 348 -17.10 10.83 20.13
CA GLY A 348 -16.51 11.70 21.15
C GLY A 348 -14.99 11.69 21.03
N THR A 349 -14.37 12.85 21.26
CA THR A 349 -12.92 13.00 21.34
C THR A 349 -12.54 13.26 22.78
N PHE A 350 -11.65 12.45 23.34
CA PHE A 350 -11.30 12.45 24.75
C PHE A 350 -9.80 12.66 24.93
N PRO A 351 -9.37 13.53 25.86
CA PRO A 351 -7.96 13.77 26.09
C PRO A 351 -7.26 12.55 26.68
N LEU A 352 -6.03 12.32 26.22
CA LEU A 352 -5.14 11.29 26.76
C LEU A 352 -4.36 11.87 27.93
N SER A 353 -4.54 11.31 29.12
CA SER A 353 -3.74 11.63 30.32
C SER A 353 -2.78 10.48 30.61
N GLY A 354 -1.49 10.69 30.32
CA GLY A 354 -0.46 9.66 30.44
C GLY A 354 -0.67 8.53 29.43
N SER A 355 -1.17 7.38 29.90
CA SER A 355 -1.56 6.20 29.11
C SER A 355 -3.03 5.84 29.29
N THR A 356 -3.82 6.75 29.88
CA THR A 356 -5.21 6.54 30.24
C THR A 356 -6.11 7.58 29.59
N VAL A 357 -7.32 7.16 29.26
CA VAL A 357 -8.36 8.01 28.70
C VAL A 357 -9.66 7.66 29.39
N SER A 358 -10.50 8.63 29.69
CA SER A 358 -11.82 8.40 30.25
C SER A 358 -12.82 9.37 29.65
N GLY A 359 -14.09 9.00 29.73
CA GLY A 359 -15.15 9.79 29.14
C GLY A 359 -16.53 9.26 29.45
N THR A 360 -17.52 10.00 28.98
CA THR A 360 -18.93 9.61 29.00
C THR A 360 -19.46 9.70 27.58
N LEU A 361 -20.21 8.68 27.15
CA LEU A 361 -20.90 8.66 25.87
C LEU A 361 -22.39 8.42 26.11
N THR A 362 -23.21 9.06 25.29
CA THR A 362 -24.67 8.94 25.35
C THR A 362 -25.21 8.67 23.95
N CYS A 363 -26.23 7.82 23.85
CA CYS A 363 -27.02 7.67 22.64
C CYS A 363 -28.49 7.39 22.98
N SER A 364 -29.37 7.71 22.03
CA SER A 364 -30.82 7.52 22.18
C SER A 364 -31.41 6.82 20.97
N ASP A 365 -32.38 5.93 21.20
CA ASP A 365 -33.20 5.28 20.18
C ASP A 365 -34.69 5.64 20.39
N PRO A 366 -35.24 6.60 19.63
CA PRO A 366 -36.67 6.92 19.70
C PRO A 366 -37.55 5.77 19.19
N GLY A 367 -37.02 4.87 18.35
CA GLY A 367 -37.71 3.68 17.84
C GLY A 367 -38.10 2.67 18.92
N ALA A 368 -37.47 2.75 20.11
CA ALA A 368 -37.83 1.94 21.27
C ALA A 368 -39.16 2.36 21.93
N GLY A 369 -39.66 3.58 21.68
CA GLY A 369 -40.83 4.16 22.36
C GLY A 369 -42.13 3.37 22.15
N PRO A 370 -42.46 2.94 20.92
CA PRO A 370 -43.58 2.04 20.67
C PRO A 370 -43.46 0.69 21.39
N VAL A 371 -42.25 0.11 21.46
CA VAL A 371 -42.00 -1.14 22.19
C VAL A 371 -42.23 -0.95 23.68
N TYR A 372 -41.70 0.14 24.25
CA TYR A 372 -41.95 0.53 25.64
C TYR A 372 -43.44 0.63 25.92
N THR A 373 -44.18 1.39 25.09
CA THR A 373 -45.61 1.65 25.28
C THR A 373 -46.43 0.37 25.21
N SER A 374 -46.10 -0.54 24.28
CA SER A 374 -46.73 -1.85 24.16
C SER A 374 -46.50 -2.74 25.40
N VAL A 375 -45.24 -2.83 25.87
CA VAL A 375 -44.89 -3.62 27.07
C VAL A 375 -45.53 -3.03 28.33
N ALA A 376 -45.50 -1.70 28.46
CA ALA A 376 -46.11 -0.98 29.57
C ALA A 376 -47.63 -1.22 29.64
N ALA A 377 -48.32 -1.15 28.51
CA ALA A 377 -49.76 -1.40 28.44
C ALA A 377 -50.11 -2.83 28.87
N ARG A 378 -49.34 -3.83 28.41
CA ARG A 378 -49.49 -5.23 28.79
C ARG A 378 -49.30 -5.44 30.30
N LEU A 379 -48.17 -5.00 30.85
CA LEU A 379 -47.87 -5.17 32.28
C LEU A 379 -48.88 -4.42 33.17
N LYS A 380 -49.34 -3.25 32.74
CA LYS A 380 -50.40 -2.50 33.43
C LYS A 380 -51.72 -3.26 33.40
N ALA A 381 -52.12 -3.82 32.25
CA ALA A 381 -53.36 -4.59 32.13
C ALA A 381 -53.31 -5.86 33.03
N ASP A 382 -52.18 -6.56 33.05
CA ASP A 382 -51.97 -7.75 33.90
C ASP A 382 -52.05 -7.40 35.39
N ALA A 383 -51.42 -6.29 35.80
CA ALA A 383 -51.47 -5.81 37.18
C ALA A 383 -52.90 -5.40 37.58
N LEU A 384 -53.65 -4.74 36.69
CA LEU A 384 -55.05 -4.37 36.94
C LEU A 384 -55.95 -5.61 37.04
N ALA A 385 -55.75 -6.62 36.21
CA ALA A 385 -56.48 -7.88 36.28
C ALA A 385 -56.23 -8.59 37.63
N ARG A 386 -54.97 -8.68 38.08
CA ARG A 386 -54.62 -9.26 39.40
C ARG A 386 -55.15 -8.43 40.56
N SER A 387 -55.12 -7.10 40.45
CA SER A 387 -55.67 -6.20 41.45
C SER A 387 -57.17 -6.42 41.66
N ARG A 388 -57.93 -6.57 40.55
CA ARG A 388 -59.36 -6.89 40.59
C ARG A 388 -59.63 -8.27 41.19
N ALA A 389 -58.82 -9.28 40.86
CA ALA A 389 -58.98 -10.64 41.38
C ALA A 389 -58.67 -10.75 42.88
N THR A 390 -57.74 -9.94 43.41
CA THR A 390 -57.27 -10.03 44.81
C THR A 390 -57.88 -8.95 45.72
N GLY A 391 -58.60 -7.97 45.17
CA GLY A 391 -59.12 -6.82 45.91
C GLY A 391 -58.04 -5.89 46.48
N ARG A 392 -56.78 -6.00 46.02
CA ARG A 392 -55.64 -5.23 46.54
C ARG A 392 -54.80 -4.63 45.41
N PRO A 393 -54.26 -3.40 45.56
CA PRO A 393 -53.37 -2.81 44.56
C PRO A 393 -52.12 -3.66 44.30
N VAL A 394 -51.87 -3.99 43.04
CA VAL A 394 -50.65 -4.70 42.59
C VAL A 394 -49.69 -3.69 41.95
N ARG A 395 -48.46 -3.61 42.46
CA ARG A 395 -47.40 -2.82 41.84
C ARG A 395 -46.83 -3.57 40.64
N TYR A 396 -46.48 -2.85 39.59
CA TYR A 396 -45.71 -3.38 38.46
C TYR A 396 -44.55 -2.45 38.16
N SER A 397 -43.47 -3.03 37.63
CA SER A 397 -42.33 -2.32 37.08
C SER A 397 -42.14 -2.77 35.64
N ILE A 398 -41.56 -1.89 34.82
CA ILE A 398 -41.22 -2.21 33.44
C ILE A 398 -39.72 -2.45 33.44
N PRO A 399 -39.25 -3.71 33.39
CA PRO A 399 -37.82 -3.97 33.35
C PRO A 399 -37.27 -3.55 31.99
N PHE A 400 -36.12 -2.89 31.99
CA PHE A 400 -35.38 -2.57 30.78
C PHE A 400 -33.89 -2.65 31.07
N ARG A 401 -33.11 -2.99 30.05
CA ARG A 401 -31.64 -3.05 30.11
C ARG A 401 -31.05 -2.57 28.79
N ALA A 402 -29.80 -2.12 28.87
CA ALA A 402 -28.98 -1.80 27.70
C ALA A 402 -27.68 -2.59 27.77
N ASP A 403 -27.37 -3.34 26.71
CA ASP A 403 -26.05 -3.95 26.53
C ASP A 403 -25.20 -2.96 25.71
N THR A 404 -24.12 -2.46 26.32
CA THR A 404 -23.28 -1.39 25.75
C THR A 404 -21.86 -1.88 25.40
N LEU A 405 -21.33 -1.38 24.29
CA LEU A 405 -19.95 -1.58 23.87
C LEU A 405 -19.34 -0.22 23.50
N VAL A 406 -18.11 0.03 23.93
CA VAL A 406 -17.36 1.25 23.57
C VAL A 406 -16.12 0.88 22.78
N ASP A 407 -16.04 1.38 21.55
CA ASP A 407 -14.96 1.12 20.60
C ASP A 407 -14.05 2.33 20.44
N ALA A 408 -12.74 2.07 20.41
CA ALA A 408 -11.74 3.05 20.01
C ALA A 408 -11.71 3.17 18.50
N ARG A 409 -11.96 4.38 17.99
CA ARG A 409 -11.87 4.66 16.55
C ARG A 409 -10.44 5.06 16.20
N ALA A 410 -9.91 4.44 15.15
CA ALA A 410 -8.58 4.72 14.63
C ALA A 410 -8.43 6.15 14.12
N LEU A 411 -9.54 6.73 13.64
CA LEU A 411 -9.58 8.04 13.01
C LEU A 411 -10.78 8.85 13.49
N ALA A 412 -10.57 10.16 13.62
CA ALA A 412 -11.67 11.11 13.75
C ALA A 412 -12.47 11.18 12.44
N ALA A 413 -13.75 11.54 12.50
CA ALA A 413 -14.59 11.68 11.29
C ALA A 413 -14.00 12.67 10.27
N VAL A 414 -13.44 13.78 10.75
CA VAL A 414 -12.79 14.80 9.91
C VAL A 414 -11.53 14.27 9.22
N GLU A 415 -10.83 13.33 9.86
CA GLU A 415 -9.61 12.76 9.30
C GLU A 415 -9.94 11.82 8.14
N VAL A 416 -10.98 11.00 8.26
CA VAL A 416 -11.45 10.15 7.17
C VAL A 416 -11.84 11.00 5.95
N LYS A 417 -12.56 12.11 6.17
CA LYS A 417 -12.90 13.05 5.09
C LYS A 417 -11.65 13.62 4.41
N ARG A 418 -10.65 14.04 5.19
CA ARG A 418 -9.36 14.54 4.64
C ARG A 418 -8.61 13.48 3.83
N LEU A 419 -8.68 12.21 4.23
CA LEU A 419 -8.07 11.10 3.49
C LEU A 419 -8.81 10.85 2.17
N VAL A 420 -10.14 10.87 2.18
CA VAL A 420 -10.98 10.77 0.96
C VAL A 420 -10.63 11.89 -0.02
N GLU A 421 -10.63 13.14 0.43
CA GLU A 421 -10.30 14.29 -0.41
C GLU A 421 -8.86 14.22 -0.95
N ARG A 422 -7.93 13.60 -0.19
CA ARG A 422 -6.56 13.38 -0.66
C ARG A 422 -6.53 12.40 -1.83
N VAL A 423 -7.22 11.27 -1.73
CA VAL A 423 -7.33 10.28 -2.81
C VAL A 423 -7.95 10.91 -4.06
N GLU A 424 -8.99 11.72 -3.90
CA GLU A 424 -9.62 12.45 -5.01
C GLU A 424 -8.67 13.45 -5.68
N ARG A 425 -7.88 14.20 -4.90
CA ARG A 425 -6.83 15.10 -5.44
C ARG A 425 -5.73 14.33 -6.18
N GLU A 426 -5.35 13.16 -5.68
CA GLU A 426 -4.36 12.28 -6.34
C GLU A 426 -4.88 11.82 -7.71
N ARG A 427 -6.14 11.35 -7.78
CA ARG A 427 -6.80 10.99 -9.03
C ARG A 427 -6.86 12.16 -10.02
N ALA A 428 -7.25 13.34 -9.55
CA ALA A 428 -7.32 14.54 -10.38
C ALA A 428 -5.95 15.01 -10.89
N ALA A 429 -4.87 14.77 -10.13
CA ALA A 429 -3.51 15.07 -10.58
C ALA A 429 -3.07 14.13 -11.72
N VAL A 430 -3.37 12.83 -11.60
CA VAL A 430 -3.09 11.84 -12.65
C VAL A 430 -3.87 12.15 -13.93
N ALA A 431 -5.17 12.45 -13.82
CA ALA A 431 -5.99 12.79 -14.98
C ALA A 431 -5.47 14.03 -15.74
N ARG A 432 -5.03 15.07 -15.02
CA ARG A 432 -4.41 16.27 -15.61
C ARG A 432 -3.08 15.96 -16.32
N ALA A 433 -2.27 15.07 -15.74
CA ALA A 433 -1.01 14.65 -16.36
C ALA A 433 -1.24 13.81 -17.64
N ALA A 434 -2.35 13.08 -17.73
CA ALA A 434 -2.75 12.37 -18.94
C ALA A 434 -3.26 13.34 -20.01
N SER A 435 -4.10 14.32 -19.66
CA SER A 435 -4.63 15.30 -20.62
C SER A 435 -3.55 16.22 -21.20
N GLY A 436 -2.53 16.59 -20.41
CA GLY A 436 -1.42 17.41 -20.88
C GLY A 436 -0.51 16.72 -21.91
N ARG A 437 -0.39 15.39 -21.83
CA ARG A 437 0.35 14.57 -22.80
C ARG A 437 -0.39 14.41 -24.13
N GLY A 438 -1.72 14.38 -24.10
CA GLY A 438 -2.54 14.33 -25.33
C GLY A 438 -2.46 15.62 -26.16
N ALA A 439 -2.38 16.79 -25.51
CA ALA A 439 -2.34 18.09 -26.19
C ALA A 439 -0.97 18.49 -26.77
N SER A 440 0.10 17.76 -26.42
CA SER A 440 1.47 18.00 -26.91
C SER A 440 1.89 17.02 -28.02
N ALA A 441 1.04 16.06 -28.35
CA ALA A 441 1.25 15.07 -29.41
C ALA A 441 0.36 15.29 -30.65
N SER A 442 -0.34 16.43 -30.71
CA SER A 442 -1.20 16.91 -31.80
C SER A 442 -0.76 18.30 -32.20
#